data_AF-A0A511KGD7-F1
#
_entry.id   AF-A0A511KGD7-F1
#
_cell.length_a   1.000
_cell.length_b   1.000
_cell.length_c   1.000
_cell.angle_alpha   90.00
_cell.angle_beta   90.00
_cell.angle_gamma   90.00
#
_symmetry.space_group_name_H-M   'P 1'
#
loop_
_entity.id
_entity.type
_entity.pdbx_description
1 polymer ?
#
loop_
_entity_poly.entity_id
_entity_poly.type
_entity_poly.pdbx_seq_one_letter_code
_entity_poly.pdbx_strand_id
1 'polypeptide(L)'
;MASLPELPAVSTLSKYVTRNPGKFTLQGTNTYLIHHPASPSLLLLDTTGPSSFSPLSPSALQVYLSSLRSAIASHPTQPARITDIILTHWHRDHTAAVGDVVRMLDELEGSEKATVRVWKFPCATGEEGSLDAWESERMKDAELERDLEGLGQDEFERLGVNTALQTLRAGQRFSLSGGSGSSAVSPTENVVELEVVHTPGHTSDSICLLLREGNSFASSPSSPAAPLALFTADTVLGHGTAVFASLSAYLSSLSSLIDLLSVTSSAPVPLYPGHGEVVKDGLAKIREYKMHREDREKQVVEALKAVEGEEAVTASELTDSIYADTIPSSLKLAATHGLLLHLEKLREEGRVARVDQPGPEGLDLGAAGGGGEVQIPQGWFDGWKWVGRDEAVEGRL
;
A
#
# COMPACT_ATOMS: atom_id res chain seq x y z
N MET A 1 2.60 1.51 -26.41
CA MET A 1 2.87 1.47 -24.96
C MET A 1 4.37 1.56 -24.76
N ALA A 2 4.86 2.43 -23.89
CA ALA A 2 6.27 2.40 -23.51
C ALA A 2 6.55 1.07 -22.79
N SER A 3 7.67 0.41 -23.11
CA SER A 3 8.07 -0.82 -22.42
C SER A 3 8.41 -0.50 -20.97
N LEU A 4 7.90 -1.29 -20.03
CA LEU A 4 8.30 -1.20 -18.63
C LEU A 4 9.81 -1.48 -18.50
N PRO A 5 10.57 -0.71 -17.71
CA PRO A 5 11.98 -0.96 -17.50
C PRO A 5 12.20 -2.31 -16.81
N GLU A 6 13.26 -3.04 -17.19
CA GLU A 6 13.64 -4.28 -16.51
C GLU A 6 14.26 -3.97 -15.14
N LEU A 7 13.76 -4.64 -14.10
CA LEU A 7 14.30 -4.52 -12.75
C LEU A 7 15.21 -5.72 -12.44
N PRO A 8 16.41 -5.50 -11.86
CA PRO A 8 17.26 -6.60 -11.43
C PRO A 8 16.58 -7.44 -10.34
N ALA A 9 16.91 -8.74 -10.29
CA ALA A 9 16.32 -9.68 -9.33
C ALA A 9 16.57 -9.31 -7.86
N VAL A 10 17.73 -8.71 -7.55
CA VAL A 10 18.05 -8.11 -6.25
C VAL A 10 18.83 -6.82 -6.51
N SER A 11 18.57 -5.76 -5.74
CA SER A 11 19.30 -4.49 -5.86
C SER A 11 19.48 -3.81 -4.51
N THR A 12 20.72 -3.54 -4.12
CA THR A 12 21.02 -2.67 -2.97
C THR A 12 20.75 -1.22 -3.37
N LEU A 13 19.72 -0.61 -2.78
CA LEU A 13 19.27 0.76 -3.09
C LEU A 13 19.98 1.81 -2.23
N SER A 14 20.40 1.44 -1.03
CA SER A 14 21.19 2.25 -0.11
C SER A 14 21.98 1.33 0.84
N LYS A 15 22.80 1.91 1.73
CA LYS A 15 23.47 1.14 2.80
C LYS A 15 22.51 0.41 3.76
N TYR A 16 21.21 0.75 3.73
CA TYR A 16 20.19 0.21 4.65
C TYR A 16 19.09 -0.58 3.98
N VAL A 17 19.01 -0.55 2.64
CA VAL A 17 17.84 -1.07 1.92
C VAL A 17 18.30 -1.90 0.72
N THR A 18 17.85 -3.14 0.68
CA THR A 18 17.99 -4.04 -0.46
C THR A 18 16.60 -4.44 -0.95
N ARG A 19 16.34 -4.26 -2.25
CA ARG A 19 15.07 -4.62 -2.90
C ARG A 19 15.17 -6.00 -3.54
N ASN A 20 14.14 -6.82 -3.37
CA ASN A 20 14.01 -8.17 -3.93
C ASN A 20 12.62 -8.35 -4.58
N PRO A 21 12.44 -7.97 -5.87
CA PRO A 21 11.15 -8.08 -6.54
C PRO A 21 10.72 -9.54 -6.79
N GLY A 22 9.45 -9.86 -6.50
CA GLY A 22 8.79 -11.11 -6.88
C GLY A 22 7.96 -10.93 -8.16
N LYS A 23 8.27 -11.67 -9.22
CA LYS A 23 7.65 -11.49 -10.57
C LYS A 23 6.22 -12.07 -10.66
N PHE A 24 5.25 -11.38 -10.08
CA PHE A 24 3.82 -11.73 -10.16
C PHE A 24 2.92 -10.57 -10.62
N THR A 25 3.35 -9.32 -10.47
CA THR A 25 2.57 -8.11 -10.80
C THR A 25 3.43 -7.11 -11.54
N LEU A 26 3.02 -6.63 -12.73
CA LEU A 26 3.84 -5.71 -13.54
C LEU A 26 5.28 -6.23 -13.72
N GLN A 27 6.30 -5.51 -13.23
CA GLN A 27 7.69 -5.98 -13.15
C GLN A 27 8.00 -6.85 -11.92
N GLY A 28 7.10 -6.85 -10.93
CA GLY A 28 7.08 -7.63 -9.70
C GLY A 28 6.59 -6.81 -8.50
N THR A 29 6.15 -7.49 -7.43
CA THR A 29 6.02 -6.88 -6.10
C THR A 29 7.41 -6.65 -5.54
N ASN A 30 7.78 -5.40 -5.29
CA ASN A 30 9.01 -5.02 -4.64
C ASN A 30 8.93 -5.33 -3.15
N THR A 31 9.66 -6.36 -2.70
CA THR A 31 9.94 -6.56 -1.27
C THR A 31 11.23 -5.85 -0.89
N TYR A 32 11.33 -5.43 0.37
CA TYR A 32 12.51 -4.72 0.86
C TYR A 32 13.07 -5.35 2.12
N LEU A 33 14.36 -5.66 2.11
CA LEU A 33 15.14 -5.91 3.32
C LEU A 33 15.67 -4.58 3.83
N ILE A 34 15.19 -4.17 5.00
CA ILE A 34 15.71 -3.02 5.75
C ILE A 34 16.63 -3.52 6.86
N HIS A 35 17.82 -2.97 6.94
CA HIS A 35 18.85 -3.44 7.87
C HIS A 35 19.80 -2.31 8.27
N HIS A 36 20.56 -2.53 9.34
CA HIS A 36 21.75 -1.75 9.65
C HIS A 36 22.99 -2.61 9.34
N PRO A 37 24.03 -2.14 8.62
CA PRO A 37 25.16 -2.98 8.22
C PRO A 37 25.89 -3.68 9.37
N ALA A 38 25.89 -3.08 10.56
CA ALA A 38 26.50 -3.63 11.78
C ALA A 38 25.52 -4.44 12.67
N SER A 39 24.26 -4.58 12.26
CA SER A 39 23.27 -5.40 12.96
C SER A 39 23.06 -6.71 12.20
N PRO A 40 23.03 -7.89 12.86
CA PRO A 40 22.61 -9.12 12.21
C PRO A 40 21.09 -9.17 11.95
N SER A 41 20.30 -8.29 12.55
CA SER A 41 18.83 -8.28 12.42
C SER A 41 18.38 -7.47 11.21
N LEU A 42 17.52 -8.09 10.40
CA LEU A 42 16.84 -7.47 9.25
C LEU A 42 15.34 -7.41 9.49
N LEU A 43 14.71 -6.43 8.86
CA LEU A 43 13.26 -6.33 8.70
C LEU A 43 12.92 -6.57 7.24
N LEU A 44 11.93 -7.43 6.97
CA LEU A 44 11.36 -7.61 5.65
C LEU A 44 10.07 -6.81 5.52
N LEU A 45 10.00 -5.97 4.50
CA LEU A 45 8.79 -5.25 4.12
C LEU A 45 8.14 -5.92 2.92
N ASP A 46 6.89 -6.32 3.13
CA ASP A 46 6.07 -7.13 2.26
C ASP A 46 6.70 -8.48 1.87
N THR A 47 5.84 -9.31 1.33
CA THR A 47 6.26 -10.53 0.64
C THR A 47 5.83 -10.42 -0.82
N THR A 48 5.44 -11.54 -1.41
CA THR A 48 4.99 -11.53 -2.78
C THR A 48 3.83 -12.49 -2.93
N GLY A 49 3.17 -12.49 -4.09
CA GLY A 49 2.04 -13.38 -4.28
C GLY A 49 1.37 -13.16 -5.62
N PRO A 50 0.37 -14.00 -5.95
CA PRO A 50 -0.43 -13.78 -7.12
C PRO A 50 -1.19 -12.47 -7.01
N SER A 51 -1.41 -11.83 -8.14
CA SER A 51 -2.48 -10.83 -8.26
C SER A 51 -3.69 -11.42 -8.96
N SER A 52 -4.78 -10.67 -8.96
CA SER A 52 -5.97 -10.96 -9.76
C SER A 52 -5.66 -11.19 -11.25
N PHE A 53 -4.52 -10.72 -11.75
CA PHE A 53 -4.12 -10.80 -13.16
C PHE A 53 -2.98 -11.79 -13.44
N SER A 54 -2.33 -12.35 -12.40
CA SER A 54 -1.26 -13.33 -12.59
C SER A 54 -1.26 -14.35 -11.45
N PRO A 55 -1.63 -15.61 -11.71
CA PRO A 55 -1.61 -16.65 -10.71
C PRO A 55 -0.17 -16.99 -10.30
N LEU A 56 -0.04 -17.56 -9.10
CA LEU A 56 1.24 -17.92 -8.53
C LEU A 56 1.78 -19.14 -9.30
N SER A 57 2.78 -18.94 -10.17
CA SER A 57 3.55 -20.08 -10.67
C SER A 57 4.48 -20.57 -9.57
N PRO A 58 4.53 -21.89 -9.27
CA PRO A 58 5.50 -22.46 -8.33
C PRO A 58 6.94 -22.05 -8.64
N SER A 59 7.29 -21.89 -9.93
CA SER A 59 8.62 -21.44 -10.34
C SER A 59 8.94 -20.02 -9.91
N ALA A 60 7.96 -19.10 -9.96
CA ALA A 60 8.16 -17.71 -9.57
C ALA A 60 8.36 -17.57 -8.05
N LEU A 61 7.63 -18.35 -7.26
CA LEU A 61 7.81 -18.40 -5.79
C LEU A 61 9.20 -18.92 -5.43
N GLN A 62 9.65 -20.01 -6.07
CA GLN A 62 10.99 -20.56 -5.84
C GLN A 62 12.12 -19.56 -6.19
N VAL A 63 11.97 -18.81 -7.29
CA VAL A 63 12.92 -17.76 -7.67
C VAL A 63 12.95 -16.64 -6.62
N TYR A 64 11.79 -16.20 -6.14
CA TYR A 64 11.69 -15.19 -5.09
C TYR A 64 12.37 -15.65 -3.78
N LEU A 65 12.05 -16.86 -3.30
CA LEU A 65 12.64 -17.41 -2.08
C LEU A 65 14.15 -17.60 -2.21
N SER A 66 14.63 -18.08 -3.37
CA SER A 66 16.06 -18.24 -3.64
C SER A 66 16.79 -16.89 -3.63
N SER A 67 16.19 -15.87 -4.22
CA SER A 67 16.75 -14.51 -4.26
C SER A 67 16.78 -13.89 -2.86
N LEU A 68 15.73 -14.10 -2.06
CA LEU A 68 15.66 -13.66 -0.66
C LEU A 68 16.75 -14.33 0.20
N ARG A 69 16.91 -15.66 0.09
CA ARG A 69 17.99 -16.42 0.76
C ARG A 69 19.37 -15.86 0.41
N SER A 70 19.61 -15.61 -0.87
CA SER A 70 20.87 -15.03 -1.34
C SER A 70 21.12 -13.64 -0.77
N ALA A 71 20.08 -12.80 -0.72
CA ALA A 71 20.19 -11.45 -0.14
C ALA A 71 20.53 -11.49 1.36
N ILE A 72 19.90 -12.37 2.14
CA ILE A 72 20.22 -12.59 3.57
C ILE A 72 21.67 -13.07 3.74
N ALA A 73 22.08 -14.06 2.94
CA ALA A 73 23.44 -14.61 2.99
C ALA A 73 24.53 -13.60 2.57
N SER A 74 24.17 -12.60 1.77
CA SER A 74 25.07 -11.51 1.35
C SER A 74 25.20 -10.38 2.38
N HIS A 75 24.42 -10.41 3.47
CA HIS A 75 24.44 -9.36 4.47
C HIS A 75 25.84 -9.27 5.15
N PRO A 76 26.39 -8.06 5.37
CA PRO A 76 27.77 -7.90 5.87
C PRO A 76 28.01 -8.48 7.27
N THR A 77 27.01 -8.47 8.13
CA THR A 77 27.07 -9.02 9.50
C THR A 77 26.33 -10.36 9.54
N GLN A 78 27.05 -11.44 9.85
CA GLN A 78 26.54 -12.81 9.89
C GLN A 78 26.64 -13.42 11.31
N PRO A 79 25.76 -14.36 11.70
CA PRO A 79 24.61 -14.85 10.94
C PRO A 79 23.48 -13.81 10.88
N ALA A 80 23.04 -13.46 9.68
CA ALA A 80 22.01 -12.46 9.47
C ALA A 80 20.61 -13.10 9.49
N ARG A 81 19.66 -12.48 10.16
CA ARG A 81 18.32 -13.05 10.43
C ARG A 81 17.23 -12.02 10.27
N ILE A 82 16.14 -12.40 9.62
CA ILE A 82 14.93 -11.58 9.57
C ILE A 82 14.19 -11.76 10.90
N THR A 83 14.06 -10.68 11.68
CA THR A 83 13.35 -10.72 12.98
C THR A 83 11.90 -10.26 12.87
N ASP A 84 11.61 -9.45 11.85
CA ASP A 84 10.33 -8.79 11.67
C ASP A 84 9.94 -8.81 10.19
N ILE A 85 8.68 -9.15 9.92
CA ILE A 85 8.02 -9.02 8.63
C ILE A 85 6.90 -7.99 8.81
N ILE A 86 6.91 -6.90 8.05
CA ILE A 86 5.81 -5.91 8.02
C ILE A 86 5.05 -6.10 6.71
N LEU A 87 3.72 -6.23 6.80
CA LEU A 87 2.81 -6.29 5.66
C LEU A 87 2.09 -4.95 5.52
N THR A 88 2.20 -4.32 4.34
CA THR A 88 1.75 -2.95 4.11
C THR A 88 0.25 -2.80 3.94
N HIS A 89 -0.41 -3.82 3.38
CA HIS A 89 -1.85 -3.89 3.23
C HIS A 89 -2.29 -5.33 2.93
N TRP A 90 -3.59 -5.59 2.77
CA TRP A 90 -4.13 -6.96 2.72
C TRP A 90 -3.98 -7.66 1.37
N HIS A 91 -3.73 -6.93 0.28
CA HIS A 91 -3.70 -7.55 -1.05
C HIS A 91 -2.70 -8.71 -1.13
N ARG A 92 -3.14 -9.76 -1.84
CA ARG A 92 -2.48 -11.08 -1.88
C ARG A 92 -1.10 -11.03 -2.54
N ASP A 93 -0.85 -10.09 -3.43
CA ASP A 93 0.45 -9.91 -4.07
C ASP A 93 1.50 -9.30 -3.13
N HIS A 94 1.11 -8.83 -1.94
CA HIS A 94 2.00 -8.41 -0.85
C HIS A 94 2.06 -9.42 0.29
N THR A 95 1.02 -10.25 0.47
CA THR A 95 0.86 -11.09 1.67
C THR A 95 0.94 -12.59 1.43
N ALA A 96 0.65 -13.10 0.23
CA ALA A 96 0.38 -14.53 0.05
C ALA A 96 1.58 -15.45 0.32
N ALA A 97 2.82 -14.99 0.11
CA ALA A 97 4.02 -15.77 0.36
C ALA A 97 4.51 -15.70 1.81
N VAL A 98 3.79 -15.04 2.73
CA VAL A 98 4.24 -14.90 4.12
C VAL A 98 4.51 -16.24 4.80
N GLY A 99 3.63 -17.23 4.63
CA GLY A 99 3.84 -18.57 5.18
C GLY A 99 5.04 -19.30 4.57
N ASP A 100 5.28 -19.13 3.26
CA ASP A 100 6.46 -19.69 2.58
C ASP A 100 7.77 -19.03 3.06
N VAL A 101 7.77 -17.73 3.26
CA VAL A 101 8.93 -16.99 3.80
C VAL A 101 9.22 -17.46 5.21
N VAL A 102 8.21 -17.58 6.07
CA VAL A 102 8.37 -18.06 7.44
C VAL A 102 8.95 -19.48 7.48
N ARG A 103 8.43 -20.41 6.67
CA ARG A 103 8.99 -21.78 6.55
C ARG A 103 10.44 -21.75 6.07
N MET A 104 10.74 -20.92 5.07
CA MET A 104 12.10 -20.77 4.56
C MET A 104 13.07 -20.25 5.62
N LEU A 105 12.64 -19.31 6.47
CA LEU A 105 13.46 -18.76 7.53
C LEU A 105 13.79 -19.82 8.60
N ASP A 106 12.81 -20.60 9.05
CA ASP A 106 13.04 -21.71 9.98
C ASP A 106 14.07 -22.72 9.44
N GLU A 107 13.98 -23.07 8.15
CA GLU A 107 14.96 -23.97 7.51
C GLU A 107 16.39 -23.41 7.53
N LEU A 108 16.56 -22.08 7.47
CA LEU A 108 17.89 -21.44 7.53
C LEU A 108 18.50 -21.46 8.93
N GLU A 109 17.67 -21.50 9.98
CA GLU A 109 18.12 -21.37 11.36
C GLU A 109 18.41 -22.71 12.05
N GLY A 110 17.92 -23.80 11.48
CA GLY A 110 18.26 -25.16 11.90
C GLY A 110 17.72 -25.48 13.30
N SER A 111 18.61 -25.74 14.26
CA SER A 111 18.22 -26.10 15.64
C SER A 111 18.00 -24.90 16.58
N GLU A 112 18.42 -23.71 16.18
CA GLU A 112 18.13 -22.48 16.93
C GLU A 112 16.78 -21.94 16.45
N LYS A 113 15.74 -22.05 17.28
CA LYS A 113 14.45 -21.41 17.00
C LYS A 113 14.63 -19.89 17.00
N ALA A 114 14.59 -19.19 15.88
CA ALA A 114 14.29 -17.75 15.97
C ALA A 114 12.79 -17.50 15.88
N THR A 115 12.48 -16.34 16.44
CA THR A 115 11.12 -15.83 16.54
C THR A 115 11.00 -14.75 15.49
N VAL A 116 10.27 -15.05 14.42
CA VAL A 116 9.89 -14.05 13.42
C VAL A 116 8.55 -13.45 13.84
N ARG A 117 8.46 -12.13 13.91
CA ARG A 117 7.21 -11.41 14.18
C ARG A 117 6.62 -10.92 12.87
N VAL A 118 5.35 -11.25 12.62
CA VAL A 118 4.61 -10.74 11.46
C VAL A 118 3.70 -9.61 11.94
N TRP A 119 3.78 -8.46 11.30
CA TRP A 119 3.12 -7.23 11.69
C TRP A 119 2.19 -6.74 10.59
N LYS A 120 1.00 -6.28 10.97
CA LYS A 120 0.03 -5.71 10.03
C LYS A 120 -0.85 -4.66 10.69
N PHE A 121 -1.15 -3.60 9.95
CA PHE A 121 -2.14 -2.61 10.38
C PHE A 121 -3.55 -3.19 10.17
N PRO A 122 -4.49 -3.04 11.11
CA PRO A 122 -5.80 -3.68 10.99
C PRO A 122 -6.65 -3.02 9.89
N CYS A 123 -7.39 -3.85 9.15
CA CYS A 123 -8.44 -3.40 8.24
C CYS A 123 -9.56 -2.71 9.03
N ALA A 124 -10.26 -1.79 8.38
CA ALA A 124 -11.43 -1.15 8.98
C ALA A 124 -12.50 -2.21 9.30
N THR A 125 -12.92 -2.26 10.56
CA THR A 125 -13.93 -3.23 11.02
C THR A 125 -15.35 -2.77 10.73
N GLY A 126 -15.55 -1.44 10.59
CA GLY A 126 -16.84 -0.77 10.38
C GLY A 126 -17.90 -1.08 11.45
N GLU A 127 -19.07 -0.44 11.38
CA GLU A 127 -20.26 -0.87 12.12
C GLU A 127 -21.04 -1.89 11.28
N GLU A 128 -21.62 -2.95 11.87
CA GLU A 128 -22.46 -3.90 11.13
C GLU A 128 -23.64 -3.18 10.47
N GLY A 129 -23.79 -3.31 9.15
CA GLY A 129 -24.86 -2.67 8.37
C GLY A 129 -24.56 -1.23 7.90
N SER A 130 -23.35 -0.71 8.15
CA SER A 130 -22.88 0.55 7.56
C SER A 130 -22.43 0.34 6.11
N LEU A 131 -23.01 1.09 5.17
CA LEU A 131 -22.55 1.21 3.79
C LEU A 131 -21.35 2.17 3.74
N ASP A 132 -20.20 1.73 4.28
CA ASP A 132 -18.93 2.46 4.18
C ASP A 132 -18.05 1.91 3.05
N ALA A 133 -17.08 2.72 2.62
CA ALA A 133 -16.17 2.38 1.53
C ALA A 133 -15.29 1.14 1.80
N TRP A 134 -15.34 0.58 3.02
CA TRP A 134 -14.47 -0.50 3.48
C TRP A 134 -15.22 -1.81 3.70
N GLU A 135 -16.51 -1.88 3.37
CA GLU A 135 -17.33 -3.08 3.60
C GLU A 135 -16.71 -4.35 3.00
N SER A 136 -16.17 -4.27 1.79
CA SER A 136 -15.50 -5.39 1.11
C SER A 136 -14.18 -5.84 1.75
N GLU A 137 -13.62 -5.03 2.63
CA GLU A 137 -12.35 -5.30 3.32
C GLU A 137 -12.56 -5.92 4.70
N ARG A 138 -13.81 -6.03 5.16
CA ARG A 138 -14.14 -6.75 6.40
C ARG A 138 -13.68 -8.20 6.27
N MET A 139 -13.14 -8.75 7.36
CA MET A 139 -12.59 -10.11 7.44
C MET A 139 -11.31 -10.37 6.64
N LYS A 140 -10.70 -9.37 5.97
CA LYS A 140 -9.44 -9.56 5.27
C LYS A 140 -8.27 -9.88 6.19
N ASP A 141 -8.25 -9.32 7.40
CA ASP A 141 -7.28 -9.72 8.42
C ASP A 141 -7.47 -11.18 8.84
N ALA A 142 -8.72 -11.62 9.04
CA ALA A 142 -9.03 -13.01 9.39
C ALA A 142 -8.68 -13.98 8.25
N GLU A 143 -8.75 -13.56 6.99
CA GLU A 143 -8.28 -14.35 5.83
C GLU A 143 -6.77 -14.57 5.88
N LEU A 144 -6.01 -13.50 6.15
CA LEU A 144 -4.57 -13.59 6.31
C LEU A 144 -4.16 -14.40 7.54
N GLU A 145 -4.86 -14.25 8.67
CA GLU A 145 -4.63 -15.06 9.86
C GLU A 145 -4.84 -16.54 9.55
N ARG A 146 -5.86 -16.91 8.77
CA ARG A 146 -6.05 -18.29 8.30
C ARG A 146 -4.93 -18.78 7.38
N ASP A 147 -4.40 -17.93 6.50
CA ASP A 147 -3.26 -18.27 5.64
C ASP A 147 -2.02 -18.57 6.49
N LEU A 148 -1.79 -17.81 7.57
CA LEU A 148 -0.74 -18.06 8.55
C LEU A 148 -1.05 -19.34 9.36
N GLU A 149 -2.28 -19.51 9.85
CA GLU A 149 -2.75 -20.68 10.59
C GLU A 149 -2.73 -21.98 9.77
N GLY A 150 -2.75 -21.89 8.44
CA GLY A 150 -2.58 -23.03 7.54
C GLY A 150 -1.25 -23.75 7.70
N LEU A 151 -0.28 -23.16 8.42
CA LEU A 151 0.93 -23.84 8.92
C LEU A 151 0.57 -24.87 10.02
N GLY A 152 -0.46 -24.61 10.83
CA GLY A 152 -0.89 -25.46 11.95
C GLY A 152 -0.19 -25.09 13.27
N GLN A 153 -0.88 -25.27 14.40
CA GLN A 153 -0.36 -24.92 15.73
C GLN A 153 0.97 -25.63 16.05
N ASP A 154 1.05 -26.94 15.77
CA ASP A 154 2.27 -27.73 15.96
C ASP A 154 3.43 -27.23 15.08
N GLU A 155 3.12 -26.73 13.88
CA GLU A 155 4.14 -26.17 13.00
C GLU A 155 4.60 -24.81 13.51
N PHE A 156 3.72 -23.93 13.98
CA PHE A 156 4.14 -22.67 14.61
C PHE A 156 5.03 -22.87 15.84
N GLU A 157 4.67 -23.81 16.71
CA GLU A 157 5.50 -24.17 17.87
C GLU A 157 6.87 -24.71 17.44
N ARG A 158 6.91 -25.50 16.35
CA ARG A 158 8.14 -25.99 15.73
C ARG A 158 8.98 -24.83 15.18
N LEU A 159 8.36 -23.93 14.42
CA LEU A 159 8.94 -22.78 13.72
C LEU A 159 9.34 -21.63 14.66
N GLY A 160 8.94 -21.67 15.94
CA GLY A 160 9.23 -20.60 16.91
C GLY A 160 8.54 -19.27 16.60
N VAL A 161 7.52 -19.26 15.74
CA VAL A 161 6.81 -18.06 15.31
C VAL A 161 5.80 -17.66 16.37
N ASN A 162 5.68 -16.37 16.68
CA ASN A 162 4.58 -15.89 17.49
C ASN A 162 3.29 -16.07 16.69
N THR A 163 2.40 -16.96 17.18
CA THR A 163 1.18 -17.40 16.48
C THR A 163 0.19 -16.27 16.18
N ALA A 164 0.35 -15.11 16.81
CA ALA A 164 -0.50 -13.95 16.57
C ALA A 164 0.13 -12.99 15.55
N LEU A 165 -0.62 -12.69 14.49
CA LEU A 165 -0.41 -11.50 13.68
C LEU A 165 -0.37 -10.28 14.62
N GLN A 166 0.75 -9.57 14.64
CA GLN A 166 0.96 -8.45 15.54
C GLN A 166 0.32 -7.19 14.96
N THR A 167 -0.50 -6.53 15.77
CA THR A 167 -1.17 -5.29 15.36
C THR A 167 -0.18 -4.12 15.30
N LEU A 168 -0.05 -3.52 14.11
CA LEU A 168 0.66 -2.25 13.92
C LEU A 168 -0.19 -1.06 14.32
N ARG A 169 0.49 0.02 14.71
CA ARG A 169 -0.14 1.31 15.04
C ARG A 169 0.53 2.45 14.26
N ALA A 170 -0.24 3.49 13.94
CA ALA A 170 0.31 4.70 13.36
C ALA A 170 1.33 5.33 14.33
N GLY A 171 2.45 5.79 13.79
CA GLY A 171 3.59 6.31 14.56
C GLY A 171 4.43 5.25 15.27
N GLN A 172 4.08 3.96 15.18
CA GLN A 172 4.93 2.89 15.72
C GLN A 172 6.29 2.89 15.01
N ARG A 173 7.36 2.63 15.78
CA ARG A 173 8.73 2.70 15.28
C ARG A 173 9.52 1.43 15.50
N PHE A 174 10.36 1.09 14.52
CA PHE A 174 11.29 -0.03 14.56
C PHE A 174 12.71 0.51 14.45
N SER A 175 13.54 0.26 15.47
CA SER A 175 14.93 0.72 15.52
C SER A 175 15.89 -0.43 15.23
N LEU A 176 16.83 -0.19 14.32
CA LEU A 176 17.91 -1.10 13.96
C LEU A 176 19.25 -0.42 14.29
N SER A 177 19.96 -0.94 15.29
CA SER A 177 21.21 -0.38 15.81
C SER A 177 22.38 -1.37 15.67
N GLY A 178 23.59 -0.85 15.48
CA GLY A 178 24.82 -1.64 15.32
C GLY A 178 25.44 -2.24 16.59
N GLY A 179 24.76 -2.18 17.74
CA GLY A 179 25.30 -2.64 19.02
C GLY A 179 25.13 -4.14 19.23
N SER A 180 26.25 -4.85 19.46
CA SER A 180 26.23 -6.12 20.20
C SER A 180 25.51 -5.90 21.54
N GLY A 181 24.68 -6.85 22.00
CA GLY A 181 23.78 -6.74 23.17
C GLY A 181 24.40 -6.47 24.56
N SER A 182 25.45 -5.64 24.64
CA SER A 182 25.98 -5.00 25.82
C SER A 182 25.24 -3.68 26.06
N SER A 183 24.72 -3.47 27.28
CA SER A 183 23.95 -2.28 27.70
C SER A 183 24.71 -0.93 27.65
N ALA A 184 25.85 -0.84 26.96
CA ALA A 184 26.60 0.39 26.78
C ALA A 184 26.56 0.82 25.31
N VAL A 185 25.48 1.50 24.92
CA VAL A 185 25.37 2.17 23.61
C VAL A 185 26.44 3.26 23.55
N SER A 186 27.39 3.13 22.63
CA SER A 186 28.36 4.20 22.39
C SER A 186 27.63 5.45 21.87
N PRO A 187 27.97 6.68 22.32
CA PRO A 187 27.33 7.93 21.89
C PRO A 187 27.50 8.29 20.40
N THR A 188 28.07 7.38 19.61
CA THR A 188 28.30 7.49 18.16
C THR A 188 27.58 6.42 17.35
N GLU A 189 26.75 5.57 17.97
CA GLU A 189 26.01 4.54 17.23
C GLU A 189 24.85 5.18 16.46
N ASN A 190 25.01 5.22 15.13
CA ASN A 190 23.92 5.55 14.23
C ASN A 190 22.84 4.46 14.33
N VAL A 191 21.61 4.89 14.49
CA VAL A 191 20.42 4.03 14.51
C VAL A 191 19.64 4.31 13.23
N VAL A 192 19.07 3.28 12.64
CA VAL A 192 18.09 3.44 11.57
C VAL A 192 16.71 3.15 12.13
N GLU A 193 15.79 4.07 11.89
CA GLU A 193 14.43 3.99 12.39
C GLU A 193 13.44 3.93 11.22
N LEU A 194 12.49 2.99 11.31
CA LEU A 194 11.31 2.92 10.44
C LEU A 194 10.10 3.34 11.24
N GLU A 195 9.40 4.39 10.80
CA GLU A 195 8.16 4.87 11.42
C GLU A 195 6.95 4.53 10.53
N VAL A 196 5.91 3.94 11.13
CA VAL A 196 4.65 3.59 10.45
C VAL A 196 3.80 4.83 10.23
N VAL A 197 3.43 5.10 8.98
CA VAL A 197 2.50 6.16 8.59
C VAL A 197 1.25 5.51 8.02
N HIS A 198 0.11 5.65 8.70
CA HIS A 198 -1.17 5.13 8.17
C HIS A 198 -1.62 6.00 7.00
N THR A 199 -1.87 5.36 5.86
CA THR A 199 -2.19 6.01 4.59
C THR A 199 -3.37 5.31 3.92
N PRO A 200 -4.57 5.33 4.53
CA PRO A 200 -5.74 4.69 3.97
C PRO A 200 -6.14 5.32 2.64
N GLY A 201 -6.78 4.54 1.78
CA GLY A 201 -7.27 5.01 0.48
C GLY A 201 -7.16 3.91 -0.56
N HIS A 202 -5.94 3.42 -0.77
CA HIS A 202 -5.73 2.22 -1.58
C HIS A 202 -6.53 1.04 -1.00
N THR A 203 -6.28 0.76 0.27
CA THR A 203 -7.10 -0.05 1.17
C THR A 203 -7.24 0.68 2.52
N SER A 204 -8.11 0.21 3.41
CA SER A 204 -8.29 0.78 4.76
C SER A 204 -7.07 0.58 5.66
N ASP A 205 -6.34 -0.51 5.47
CA ASP A 205 -5.15 -0.88 6.24
C ASP A 205 -3.83 -0.43 5.63
N SER A 206 -3.88 0.28 4.50
CA SER A 206 -2.68 0.74 3.80
C SER A 206 -1.77 1.59 4.68
N ILE A 207 -0.48 1.22 4.73
CA ILE A 207 0.56 2.00 5.40
C ILE A 207 1.71 2.35 4.45
N CYS A 208 2.34 3.50 4.73
CA CYS A 208 3.68 3.84 4.28
C CYS A 208 4.65 3.70 5.46
N LEU A 209 5.95 3.55 5.18
CA LEU A 209 7.00 3.53 6.20
C LEU A 209 8.06 4.58 5.92
N LEU A 210 8.34 5.41 6.91
CA LEU A 210 9.33 6.46 6.81
C LEU A 210 10.67 6.01 7.41
N LEU A 211 11.71 6.00 6.59
CA LEU A 211 13.06 5.64 7.02
C LEU A 211 13.82 6.89 7.45
N ARG A 212 14.42 6.89 8.65
CA ARG A 212 15.27 7.97 9.16
C ARG A 212 16.58 7.41 9.71
N GLU A 213 17.64 8.20 9.63
CA GLU A 213 18.85 7.98 10.43
C GLU A 213 18.71 8.77 11.73
N GLY A 214 18.73 8.08 12.87
CA GLY A 214 18.73 8.68 14.21
C GLY A 214 20.11 8.60 14.87
N ASN A 215 20.28 9.42 15.91
CA ASN A 215 21.32 9.22 16.91
C ASN A 215 20.63 8.75 18.20
N SER A 216 21.13 7.67 18.79
CA SER A 216 20.64 7.05 20.03
C SER A 216 20.50 8.04 21.21
N PHE A 217 21.22 9.17 21.20
CA PHE A 217 21.15 10.21 22.23
C PHE A 217 20.38 11.48 21.83
N ALA A 218 19.97 11.63 20.56
CA ALA A 218 19.29 12.82 20.06
C ALA A 218 17.77 12.63 19.97
N SER A 219 17.15 12.05 21.00
CA SER A 219 15.69 12.03 21.16
C SER A 219 15.19 13.36 21.73
N SER A 220 15.58 14.48 21.11
CA SER A 220 14.81 15.72 21.25
C SER A 220 13.71 15.72 20.19
N PRO A 221 12.43 15.68 20.57
CA PRO A 221 11.30 15.75 19.63
C PRO A 221 11.24 17.07 18.83
N SER A 222 12.13 18.03 19.12
CA SER A 222 12.14 19.38 18.55
C SER A 222 12.78 19.50 17.16
N SER A 223 13.45 18.48 16.64
CA SER A 223 13.98 18.48 15.26
C SER A 223 14.24 17.06 14.74
N PRO A 224 13.26 16.39 14.12
CA PRO A 224 13.47 15.06 13.56
C PRO A 224 14.53 15.10 12.44
N ALA A 225 15.42 14.10 12.40
CA ALA A 225 16.39 13.94 11.33
C ALA A 225 15.70 13.81 9.97
N ALA A 226 16.31 14.33 8.91
CA ALA A 226 15.73 14.27 7.57
C ALA A 226 15.44 12.82 7.15
N PRO A 227 14.30 12.53 6.49
CA PRO A 227 14.01 11.21 5.97
C PRO A 227 15.06 10.76 4.96
N LEU A 228 15.46 9.50 5.06
CA LEU A 228 16.31 8.85 4.08
C LEU A 228 15.52 8.34 2.88
N ALA A 229 14.29 7.84 3.12
CA ALA A 229 13.39 7.30 2.11
C ALA A 229 11.98 7.15 2.67
N LEU A 230 10.99 7.01 1.78
CA LEU A 230 9.62 6.64 2.11
C LEU A 230 9.24 5.38 1.33
N PHE A 231 8.87 4.31 2.03
CA PHE A 231 8.27 3.14 1.41
C PHE A 231 6.78 3.39 1.22
N THR A 232 6.30 3.31 -0.02
CA THR A 232 4.94 3.76 -0.37
C THR A 232 3.97 2.65 -0.70
N ALA A 233 4.45 1.39 -0.78
CA ALA A 233 3.63 0.26 -1.20
C ALA A 233 2.79 0.63 -2.44
N ASP A 234 1.48 0.45 -2.35
CA ASP A 234 0.52 0.78 -3.40
C ASP A 234 -0.15 2.14 -3.25
N THR A 235 0.29 2.95 -2.27
CA THR A 235 -0.17 4.34 -2.13
C THR A 235 0.37 5.19 -3.28
N VAL A 236 1.66 5.04 -3.64
CA VAL A 236 2.28 5.70 -4.79
C VAL A 236 3.22 4.73 -5.49
N LEU A 237 3.02 4.52 -6.79
CA LEU A 237 3.76 3.54 -7.59
C LEU A 237 4.96 4.19 -8.29
N GLY A 238 5.96 3.36 -8.61
CA GLY A 238 7.11 3.75 -9.42
C GLY A 238 6.76 3.93 -10.90
N HIS A 239 5.66 3.34 -11.36
CA HIS A 239 5.16 3.48 -12.72
C HIS A 239 3.63 3.47 -12.74
N GLY A 240 3.03 4.25 -13.64
CA GLY A 240 1.58 4.36 -13.73
C GLY A 240 0.95 5.08 -12.53
N THR A 241 -0.31 4.76 -12.24
CA THR A 241 -1.07 5.34 -11.13
C THR A 241 -1.67 4.24 -10.26
N ALA A 242 -1.80 4.49 -8.96
CA ALA A 242 -2.47 3.58 -8.02
C ALA A 242 -3.99 3.53 -8.22
N VAL A 243 -4.58 2.40 -7.84
CA VAL A 243 -6.03 2.18 -7.67
C VAL A 243 -6.37 2.41 -6.19
N PHE A 244 -7.63 2.73 -5.86
CA PHE A 244 -8.05 2.97 -4.49
C PHE A 244 -9.52 2.62 -4.28
N ALA A 245 -9.85 2.17 -3.06
CA ALA A 245 -11.23 1.92 -2.62
C ALA A 245 -11.93 3.21 -2.18
N SER A 246 -11.21 4.16 -1.56
CA SER A 246 -11.75 5.47 -1.16
C SER A 246 -10.86 6.61 -1.64
N LEU A 247 -11.39 7.44 -2.54
CA LEU A 247 -10.67 8.60 -3.06
C LEU A 247 -10.48 9.69 -1.98
N SER A 248 -11.47 9.89 -1.10
CA SER A 248 -11.39 10.89 -0.03
C SER A 248 -10.27 10.57 0.95
N ALA A 249 -10.22 9.33 1.45
CA ALA A 249 -9.14 8.85 2.29
C ALA A 249 -7.79 8.91 1.57
N TYR A 250 -7.75 8.50 0.29
CA TYR A 250 -6.53 8.54 -0.52
C TYR A 250 -5.95 9.95 -0.67
N LEU A 251 -6.77 10.95 -1.01
CA LEU A 251 -6.32 12.35 -1.13
C LEU A 251 -5.89 12.95 0.22
N SER A 252 -6.56 12.57 1.31
CA SER A 252 -6.13 12.92 2.66
C SER A 252 -4.75 12.35 2.95
N SER A 253 -4.51 11.07 2.64
CA SER A 253 -3.22 10.41 2.79
C SER A 253 -2.12 11.07 1.97
N LEU A 254 -2.37 11.39 0.69
CA LEU A 254 -1.40 12.11 -0.14
C LEU A 254 -1.07 13.50 0.44
N SER A 255 -2.06 14.20 1.00
CA SER A 255 -1.84 15.52 1.63
C SER A 255 -0.97 15.40 2.88
N SER A 256 -1.25 14.44 3.76
CA SER A 256 -0.43 14.16 4.95
C SER A 256 1.01 13.79 4.58
N LEU A 257 1.22 13.02 3.51
CA LEU A 257 2.57 12.68 3.02
C LEU A 257 3.29 13.91 2.44
N ILE A 258 2.59 14.80 1.73
CA ILE A 258 3.15 16.07 1.25
C ILE A 258 3.61 16.92 2.43
N ASP A 259 2.79 17.07 3.46
CA ASP A 259 3.14 17.86 4.65
C ASP A 259 4.34 17.26 5.38
N LEU A 260 4.34 15.94 5.58
CA LEU A 260 5.43 15.19 6.20
C LEU A 260 6.76 15.39 5.49
N LEU A 261 6.78 15.32 4.15
CA LEU A 261 8.00 15.49 3.35
C LEU A 261 8.40 16.96 3.16
N SER A 262 7.45 17.89 3.18
CA SER A 262 7.72 19.33 2.99
C SER A 262 8.43 19.96 4.19
N VAL A 263 8.19 19.45 5.40
CA VAL A 263 8.75 20.01 6.64
C VAL A 263 10.14 19.46 6.97
N THR A 264 10.56 18.35 6.35
CA THR A 264 11.62 17.51 6.91
C THR A 264 12.89 17.38 6.07
N SER A 265 13.00 17.97 4.87
CA SER A 265 14.23 17.88 4.07
C SER A 265 14.42 19.01 3.06
N SER A 266 15.65 19.48 2.89
CA SER A 266 16.06 20.33 1.76
C SER A 266 16.45 19.52 0.51
N ALA A 267 16.67 18.22 0.65
CA ALA A 267 17.01 17.30 -0.44
C ALA A 267 15.83 16.39 -0.80
N PRO A 268 15.68 15.96 -2.07
CA PRO A 268 14.61 15.05 -2.46
C PRO A 268 14.66 13.73 -1.68
N VAL A 269 13.52 13.35 -1.11
CA VAL A 269 13.35 12.05 -0.44
C VAL A 269 12.89 11.03 -1.48
N PRO A 270 13.63 9.93 -1.70
CA PRO A 270 13.23 8.90 -2.66
C PRO A 270 12.05 8.08 -2.14
N LEU A 271 11.21 7.60 -3.06
CA LEU A 271 10.16 6.61 -2.77
C LEU A 271 10.61 5.21 -3.18
N TYR A 272 10.27 4.25 -2.33
CA TYR A 272 10.43 2.82 -2.53
C TYR A 272 9.03 2.19 -2.64
N PRO A 273 8.45 2.10 -3.85
CA PRO A 273 7.07 1.68 -4.06
C PRO A 273 6.90 0.17 -4.02
N GLY A 274 5.67 -0.30 -3.82
CA GLY A 274 5.27 -1.71 -3.94
C GLY A 274 5.48 -2.25 -5.34
N HIS A 275 5.28 -1.41 -6.36
CA HIS A 275 5.56 -1.79 -7.75
C HIS A 275 6.29 -0.70 -8.52
N GLY A 276 7.09 -1.13 -9.51
CA GLY A 276 7.83 -0.24 -10.39
C GLY A 276 9.20 0.18 -9.86
N GLU A 277 9.76 1.21 -10.48
CA GLU A 277 11.10 1.70 -10.16
C GLU A 277 11.16 2.64 -8.96
N VAL A 278 12.37 2.90 -8.45
CA VAL A 278 12.59 3.91 -7.41
C VAL A 278 12.23 5.29 -7.95
N VAL A 279 11.42 6.03 -7.19
CA VAL A 279 11.12 7.43 -7.51
C VAL A 279 12.15 8.30 -6.79
N LYS A 280 12.94 9.07 -7.54
CA LYS A 280 14.02 9.89 -6.96
C LYS A 280 13.50 11.11 -6.20
N ASP A 281 12.49 11.78 -6.75
CA ASP A 281 11.85 12.94 -6.13
C ASP A 281 10.42 12.57 -5.69
N GLY A 282 10.33 12.07 -4.46
CA GLY A 282 9.07 11.59 -3.92
C GLY A 282 8.04 12.68 -3.70
N LEU A 283 8.47 13.86 -3.22
CA LEU A 283 7.57 14.98 -2.99
C LEU A 283 6.94 15.47 -4.30
N ALA A 284 7.73 15.58 -5.37
CA ALA A 284 7.22 15.93 -6.69
C ALA A 284 6.21 14.89 -7.21
N LYS A 285 6.51 13.59 -7.05
CA LYS A 285 5.63 12.50 -7.51
C LYS A 285 4.31 12.44 -6.74
N ILE A 286 4.33 12.62 -5.42
CA ILE A 286 3.09 12.65 -4.60
C ILE A 286 2.22 13.84 -4.99
N ARG A 287 2.82 15.02 -5.25
CA ARG A 287 2.10 16.19 -5.76
C ARG A 287 1.49 15.96 -7.14
N GLU A 288 2.22 15.31 -8.04
CA GLU A 288 1.72 14.92 -9.36
C GLU A 288 0.49 14.00 -9.24
N TYR A 289 0.56 13.00 -8.36
CA TYR A 289 -0.56 12.10 -8.08
C TYR A 289 -1.79 12.85 -7.56
N LYS A 290 -1.61 13.72 -6.55
CA LYS A 290 -2.70 14.51 -5.97
C LYS A 290 -3.32 15.42 -7.03
N MET A 291 -2.51 16.18 -7.76
CA MET A 291 -2.95 17.10 -8.80
C MET A 291 -3.74 16.37 -9.89
N HIS A 292 -3.27 15.21 -10.35
CA HIS A 292 -3.96 14.43 -11.39
C HIS A 292 -5.39 14.05 -10.98
N ARG A 293 -5.60 13.68 -9.70
CA ARG A 293 -6.93 13.36 -9.18
C ARG A 293 -7.80 14.61 -9.00
N GLU A 294 -7.22 15.70 -8.49
CA GLU A 294 -7.95 16.96 -8.34
C GLU A 294 -8.40 17.53 -9.69
N ASP A 295 -7.57 17.42 -10.74
CA ASP A 295 -7.94 17.83 -12.08
C ASP A 295 -9.05 16.96 -12.68
N ARG A 296 -9.03 15.64 -12.41
CA ARG A 296 -10.14 14.77 -12.80
C ARG A 296 -11.44 15.13 -12.07
N GLU A 297 -11.36 15.45 -10.78
CA GLU A 297 -12.53 15.89 -10.01
C GLU A 297 -13.14 17.16 -10.60
N LYS A 298 -12.32 18.15 -10.99
CA LYS A 298 -12.81 19.37 -11.66
C LYS A 298 -13.61 19.03 -12.92
N GLN A 299 -13.11 18.12 -13.75
CA GLN A 299 -13.81 17.69 -14.96
C GLN A 299 -15.14 16.99 -14.65
N VAL A 300 -15.19 16.16 -13.59
CA VAL A 300 -16.43 15.51 -13.14
C VAL A 300 -17.45 16.56 -12.68
N VAL A 301 -17.00 17.55 -11.90
CA VAL A 301 -17.85 18.64 -11.43
C VAL A 301 -18.37 19.49 -12.58
N GLU A 302 -17.51 19.84 -13.55
CA GLU A 302 -17.90 20.58 -14.76
C GLU A 302 -18.92 19.81 -15.59
N ALA A 303 -18.69 18.51 -15.83
CA ALA A 303 -19.60 17.65 -16.58
C ALA A 303 -20.96 17.52 -15.88
N LEU A 304 -20.99 17.34 -14.56
CA LEU A 304 -22.23 17.30 -13.78
C LEU A 304 -23.01 18.61 -13.82
N LYS A 305 -22.32 19.75 -13.72
CA LYS A 305 -22.94 21.09 -13.78
C LYS A 305 -23.48 21.45 -15.17
N ALA A 306 -22.97 20.81 -16.22
CA ALA A 306 -23.40 21.02 -17.60
C ALA A 306 -24.67 20.24 -17.96
N VAL A 307 -25.11 19.29 -17.11
CA VAL A 307 -26.38 18.57 -17.30
C VAL A 307 -27.54 19.56 -17.11
N GLU A 308 -28.31 19.80 -18.15
CA GLU A 308 -29.48 20.69 -18.10
C GLU A 308 -30.68 19.96 -17.46
N GLY A 309 -31.44 20.68 -16.63
CA GLY A 309 -32.65 20.16 -15.96
C GLY A 309 -32.38 19.48 -14.62
N GLU A 310 -33.40 18.84 -14.05
CA GLU A 310 -33.27 18.07 -12.80
C GLU A 310 -32.96 16.58 -13.05
N GLU A 311 -32.49 16.21 -14.24
CA GLU A 311 -32.23 14.80 -14.58
C GLU A 311 -30.94 14.27 -13.94
N ALA A 312 -30.94 12.99 -13.57
CA ALA A 312 -29.77 12.33 -13.01
C ALA A 312 -28.96 11.69 -14.14
N VAL A 313 -27.63 11.76 -14.08
CA VAL A 313 -26.75 11.13 -15.07
C VAL A 313 -25.96 9.98 -14.48
N THR A 314 -25.78 8.93 -15.25
CA THR A 314 -24.99 7.77 -14.85
C THR A 314 -23.49 8.06 -14.94
N ALA A 315 -22.69 7.30 -14.21
CA ALA A 315 -21.23 7.39 -14.32
C ALA A 315 -20.73 7.04 -15.74
N SER A 316 -21.43 6.14 -16.45
CA SER A 316 -21.09 5.80 -17.84
C SER A 316 -21.29 7.00 -18.78
N GLU A 317 -22.42 7.71 -18.66
CA GLU A 317 -22.70 8.91 -19.48
C GLU A 317 -21.68 10.02 -19.19
N LEU A 318 -21.33 10.24 -17.92
CA LEU A 318 -20.26 11.17 -17.56
C LEU A 318 -18.90 10.73 -18.11
N THR A 319 -18.61 9.43 -18.13
CA THR A 319 -17.38 8.88 -18.71
C THR A 319 -17.32 9.19 -20.21
N ASP A 320 -18.41 8.95 -20.93
CA ASP A 320 -18.50 9.24 -22.36
C ASP A 320 -18.41 10.74 -22.65
N SER A 321 -18.98 11.59 -21.80
CA SER A 321 -18.86 13.06 -21.91
C SER A 321 -17.43 13.55 -21.71
N ILE A 322 -16.75 13.06 -20.66
CA ILE A 322 -15.42 13.54 -20.27
C ILE A 322 -14.32 12.96 -21.16
N TYR A 323 -14.43 11.68 -21.51
CA TYR A 323 -13.39 10.97 -22.26
C TYR A 323 -13.70 10.80 -23.73
N ALA A 324 -14.95 10.91 -24.19
CA ALA A 324 -15.37 10.77 -25.59
C ALA A 324 -14.55 9.69 -26.34
N ASP A 325 -13.94 10.06 -27.47
CA ASP A 325 -13.06 9.19 -28.27
C ASP A 325 -11.56 9.28 -27.87
N THR A 326 -11.24 9.93 -26.74
CA THR A 326 -9.86 10.14 -26.30
C THR A 326 -9.22 8.90 -25.66
N ILE A 327 -10.04 7.93 -25.24
CA ILE A 327 -9.56 6.65 -24.69
C ILE A 327 -10.09 5.46 -25.50
N PRO A 328 -9.29 4.39 -25.67
CA PRO A 328 -9.76 3.15 -26.25
C PRO A 328 -10.93 2.55 -25.45
N SER A 329 -11.87 1.89 -26.12
CA SER A 329 -13.03 1.25 -25.49
C SER A 329 -12.64 0.26 -24.38
N SER A 330 -11.46 -0.37 -24.48
CA SER A 330 -10.94 -1.28 -23.46
C SER A 330 -10.63 -0.61 -22.12
N LEU A 331 -10.44 0.72 -22.10
CA LEU A 331 -10.17 1.49 -20.87
C LEU A 331 -11.42 2.17 -20.31
N LYS A 332 -12.56 2.13 -21.01
CA LYS A 332 -13.79 2.79 -20.56
C LYS A 332 -14.26 2.27 -19.21
N LEU A 333 -14.24 0.95 -18.98
CA LEU A 333 -14.64 0.36 -17.70
C LEU A 333 -13.79 0.88 -16.52
N ALA A 334 -12.47 0.93 -16.70
CA ALA A 334 -11.57 1.47 -15.67
C ALA A 334 -11.80 2.97 -15.44
N ALA A 335 -12.07 3.72 -16.51
CA ALA A 335 -12.39 5.14 -16.43
C ALA A 335 -13.72 5.40 -15.68
N THR A 336 -14.77 4.62 -15.98
CA THR A 336 -16.07 4.71 -15.30
C THR A 336 -15.95 4.35 -13.82
N HIS A 337 -15.20 3.31 -13.49
CA HIS A 337 -14.92 3.00 -12.08
C HIS A 337 -14.21 4.17 -11.38
N GLY A 338 -13.19 4.76 -12.01
CA GLY A 338 -12.53 5.96 -11.49
C GLY A 338 -13.49 7.13 -11.26
N LEU A 339 -14.46 7.34 -12.16
CA LEU A 339 -15.49 8.36 -11.99
C LEU A 339 -16.43 8.09 -10.81
N LEU A 340 -16.83 6.84 -10.59
CA LEU A 340 -17.65 6.49 -9.43
C LEU A 340 -16.97 6.86 -8.11
N LEU A 341 -15.65 6.67 -8.02
CA LEU A 341 -14.88 7.07 -6.84
C LEU A 341 -14.87 8.60 -6.64
N HIS A 342 -14.84 9.38 -7.72
CA HIS A 342 -15.02 10.83 -7.64
C HIS A 342 -16.43 11.23 -7.19
N LEU A 343 -17.46 10.59 -7.75
CA LEU A 343 -18.85 10.84 -7.40
C LEU A 343 -19.14 10.50 -5.94
N GLU A 344 -18.60 9.39 -5.46
CA GLU A 344 -18.72 8.97 -4.07
C GLU A 344 -18.05 9.95 -3.10
N LYS A 345 -16.81 10.39 -3.39
CA LYS A 345 -16.17 11.47 -2.64
C LYS A 345 -17.02 12.75 -2.63
N LEU A 346 -17.55 13.17 -3.78
CA LEU A 346 -18.40 14.36 -3.87
C LEU A 346 -19.71 14.19 -3.07
N ARG A 347 -20.21 12.96 -2.93
CA ARG A 347 -21.40 12.62 -2.14
C ARG A 347 -21.10 12.73 -0.65
N GLU A 348 -19.96 12.22 -0.20
CA GLU A 348 -19.45 12.40 1.17
C GLU A 348 -19.32 13.89 1.53
N GLU A 349 -18.91 14.72 0.57
CA GLU A 349 -18.82 16.18 0.71
C GLU A 349 -20.19 16.89 0.63
N GLY A 350 -21.28 16.18 0.35
CA GLY A 350 -22.63 16.73 0.19
C GLY A 350 -22.80 17.62 -1.06
N ARG A 351 -21.96 17.44 -2.07
CA ARG A 351 -21.97 18.22 -3.33
C ARG A 351 -22.77 17.54 -4.44
N VAL A 352 -22.89 16.20 -4.38
CA VAL A 352 -23.73 15.42 -5.29
C VAL A 352 -24.70 14.52 -4.51
N ALA A 353 -25.84 14.23 -5.11
CA ALA A 353 -26.78 13.22 -4.62
C ALA A 353 -26.81 12.02 -5.57
N ARG A 354 -26.85 10.83 -4.98
CA ARG A 354 -27.07 9.55 -5.68
C ARG A 354 -28.57 9.28 -5.74
N VAL A 355 -29.05 8.91 -6.91
CA VAL A 355 -30.45 8.58 -7.21
C VAL A 355 -30.47 7.15 -7.72
N ASP A 356 -31.01 6.25 -6.92
CA ASP A 356 -31.10 4.83 -7.26
C ASP A 356 -31.83 4.66 -8.60
N GLN A 357 -31.22 3.92 -9.53
CA GLN A 357 -31.86 3.54 -10.78
C GLN A 357 -31.83 2.02 -10.94
N PRO A 358 -32.92 1.40 -11.44
CA PRO A 358 -32.91 -0.02 -11.73
C PRO A 358 -31.85 -0.32 -12.79
N GLY A 359 -30.91 -1.22 -12.47
CA GLY A 359 -29.95 -1.72 -13.45
C GLY A 359 -30.65 -2.47 -14.60
N PRO A 360 -29.94 -2.71 -15.72
CA PRO A 360 -30.48 -3.48 -16.83
C PRO A 360 -30.94 -4.87 -16.37
N GLU A 361 -32.14 -5.30 -16.79
CA GLU A 361 -32.65 -6.64 -16.46
C GLU A 361 -31.66 -7.73 -16.93
N GLY A 362 -31.26 -8.64 -16.01
CA GLY A 362 -30.47 -9.83 -16.34
C GLY A 362 -28.95 -9.73 -16.15
N LEU A 363 -28.43 -8.66 -15.55
CA LEU A 363 -27.03 -8.58 -15.12
C LEU A 363 -26.87 -9.12 -13.69
N ASP A 364 -26.09 -10.19 -13.53
CA ASP A 364 -25.74 -10.76 -12.23
C ASP A 364 -24.73 -9.86 -11.52
N LEU A 365 -25.15 -9.24 -10.41
CA LEU A 365 -24.36 -8.29 -9.63
C LEU A 365 -23.58 -9.07 -8.55
N GLY A 366 -22.47 -9.70 -8.94
CA GLY A 366 -21.60 -10.46 -8.05
C GLY A 366 -20.90 -9.59 -7.00
N ALA A 367 -20.82 -10.09 -5.76
CA ALA A 367 -20.16 -9.43 -4.62
C ALA A 367 -18.64 -9.30 -4.83
N ALA A 368 -18.08 -8.18 -4.35
CA ALA A 368 -16.68 -7.78 -4.50
C ALA A 368 -15.68 -8.87 -4.03
N GLY A 369 -14.67 -9.17 -4.86
CA GLY A 369 -13.57 -10.06 -4.52
C GLY A 369 -13.14 -11.02 -5.61
N GLY A 370 -12.06 -10.65 -6.32
CA GLY A 370 -11.05 -11.62 -6.77
C GLY A 370 -11.49 -12.71 -7.76
N GLY A 371 -11.88 -12.32 -8.97
CA GLY A 371 -12.04 -13.25 -10.09
C GLY A 371 -12.19 -12.47 -11.38
N GLY A 372 -11.73 -13.01 -12.51
CA GLY A 372 -11.69 -12.34 -13.82
C GLY A 372 -13.05 -12.00 -14.46
N GLU A 373 -14.12 -11.88 -13.68
CA GLU A 373 -15.39 -11.30 -14.10
C GLU A 373 -15.40 -9.80 -13.75
N VAL A 374 -15.92 -8.98 -14.66
CA VAL A 374 -16.05 -7.53 -14.43
C VAL A 374 -17.08 -7.34 -13.33
N GLN A 375 -16.61 -7.16 -12.09
CA GLN A 375 -17.46 -6.77 -10.98
C GLN A 375 -17.98 -5.37 -11.28
N ILE A 376 -19.29 -5.20 -11.22
CA ILE A 376 -19.94 -3.91 -11.42
C ILE A 376 -20.05 -3.26 -10.04
N PRO A 377 -19.28 -2.20 -9.73
CA PRO A 377 -19.38 -1.50 -8.46
C PRO A 377 -20.81 -1.05 -8.14
N GLN A 378 -21.12 -0.97 -6.85
CA GLN A 378 -22.36 -0.31 -6.41
C GLN A 378 -22.40 1.13 -6.94
N GLY A 379 -23.56 1.60 -7.39
CA GLY A 379 -23.69 2.95 -7.96
C GLY A 379 -23.40 3.05 -9.45
N TRP A 380 -22.95 1.97 -10.10
CA TRP A 380 -22.60 1.97 -11.53
C TRP A 380 -23.76 2.38 -12.43
N PHE A 381 -24.97 1.91 -12.12
CA PHE A 381 -26.19 2.23 -12.87
C PHE A 381 -26.97 3.39 -12.27
N ASP A 382 -26.60 3.86 -11.08
CA ASP A 382 -27.34 4.92 -10.41
C ASP A 382 -27.12 6.26 -11.11
N GLY A 383 -28.13 7.12 -10.98
CA GLY A 383 -28.06 8.49 -11.43
C GLY A 383 -27.38 9.38 -10.39
N TRP A 384 -26.66 10.38 -10.86
CA TRP A 384 -25.95 11.34 -10.03
C TRP A 384 -26.39 12.75 -10.40
N LYS A 385 -26.66 13.57 -9.38
CA LYS A 385 -27.10 14.96 -9.53
C LYS A 385 -26.20 15.89 -8.74
N TRP A 386 -25.82 17.01 -9.33
CA TRP A 386 -25.22 18.10 -8.59
C TRP A 386 -26.26 18.72 -7.64
N VAL A 387 -25.96 18.81 -6.35
CA VAL A 387 -26.87 19.42 -5.35
C VAL A 387 -26.37 20.75 -4.81
N GLY A 388 -25.13 21.14 -5.11
CA GLY A 388 -24.60 22.48 -4.89
C GLY A 388 -24.72 23.02 -3.46
N ARG A 389 -23.58 23.08 -2.75
CA ARG A 389 -23.37 24.19 -1.81
C ARG A 389 -22.26 25.06 -2.37
N ASP A 390 -22.64 26.16 -2.99
CA ASP A 390 -21.74 27.29 -3.17
C ASP A 390 -21.70 28.05 -1.83
N GLU A 391 -20.83 27.66 -0.90
CA GLU A 391 -20.29 28.57 0.12
C GLU A 391 -19.12 27.93 0.88
N ALA A 392 -18.04 28.68 0.96
CA ALA A 392 -16.79 28.33 1.60
C ALA A 392 -16.99 27.94 3.08
N VAL A 393 -16.34 26.86 3.53
CA VAL A 393 -15.95 26.75 4.94
C VAL A 393 -14.58 27.43 5.08
N GLU A 394 -14.56 28.75 4.97
CA GLU A 394 -13.65 29.54 5.79
C GLU A 394 -14.14 29.42 7.24
N GLY A 395 -13.33 28.83 8.11
CA GLY A 395 -13.57 28.84 9.56
C GLY A 395 -14.10 27.54 10.14
N ARG A 396 -13.19 26.62 10.45
CA ARG A 396 -13.20 25.97 11.76
C ARG A 396 -11.90 26.35 12.46
N LEU A 397 -12.04 27.31 13.38
CA LEU A 397 -11.07 27.62 14.44
C LEU A 397 -10.91 26.42 15.37
#